data_AF-A0A2E0BS65-F1
#
_entry.id   AF-A0A2E0BS65-F1
#
_cell.length_a   1.000
_cell.length_b   1.000
_cell.length_c   1.000
_cell.angle_alpha   90.00
_cell.angle_beta   90.00
_cell.angle_gamma   90.00
#
_symmetry.space_group_name_H-M   'P 1'
#
loop_
_entity.id
_entity.type
_entity.pdbx_description
1 polymer ?
#
loop_
_entity_poly.entity_id
_entity_poly.type
_entity_poly.pdbx_seq_one_letter_code
_entity_poly.pdbx_strand_id
1 'polypeptide(L)'
;MANNNHIILEITSAEKEVTQDPFINYSLKVKKYLETKATEVKGVGIETLIKVFKSAGRDCSDIKYCAARINNFLEVFSDYKNFKTAVANNFEPSEECLAVAIIECKDHDIDEIEFEDVDQFYLETKDEFKNSIDIEI
;
A
#
# COMPACT_ATOMS: atom_id res chain seq x y z
N MET A 1 -12.24 -36.49 52.32
CA MET A 1 -12.55 -35.05 52.35
C MET A 1 -11.81 -34.43 51.18
N ALA A 2 -12.54 -33.91 50.19
CA ALA A 2 -11.96 -33.45 48.93
C ALA A 2 -11.37 -32.04 49.07
N ASN A 3 -10.16 -31.87 48.56
CA ASN A 3 -9.46 -30.61 48.36
C ASN A 3 -10.26 -29.67 47.47
N ASN A 4 -10.42 -28.40 47.87
CA ASN A 4 -10.76 -27.31 46.95
C ASN A 4 -9.89 -26.10 47.28
N ASN A 5 -8.63 -26.13 46.84
CA ASN A 5 -7.83 -24.91 46.68
C ASN A 5 -8.35 -24.19 45.43
N HIS A 6 -9.16 -23.15 45.61
CA HIS A 6 -9.50 -22.23 44.53
C HIS A 6 -8.25 -21.44 44.14
N ILE A 7 -7.65 -21.79 43.01
CA ILE A 7 -6.64 -20.96 42.35
C ILE A 7 -7.42 -19.84 41.65
N ILE A 8 -7.33 -18.62 42.19
CA ILE A 8 -7.76 -17.42 41.48
C ILE A 8 -6.65 -17.08 40.49
N LEU A 9 -6.89 -17.35 39.20
CA LEU A 9 -6.06 -16.85 38.11
C LEU A 9 -6.39 -15.38 37.89
N GLU A 10 -5.60 -14.48 38.49
CA GLU A 10 -5.59 -13.08 38.09
C GLU A 10 -4.95 -12.98 36.70
N ILE A 11 -5.79 -12.97 35.67
CA ILE A 11 -5.41 -12.61 34.31
C ILE A 11 -5.11 -11.11 34.34
N THR A 12 -3.84 -10.76 34.56
CA THR A 12 -3.35 -9.43 34.27
C THR A 12 -3.26 -9.32 32.75
N SER A 13 -4.24 -8.67 32.12
CA SER A 13 -4.10 -8.17 30.75
C SER A 13 -3.03 -7.08 30.76
N ALA A 14 -1.76 -7.50 30.74
CA ALA A 14 -0.73 -6.66 30.17
C ALA A 14 -1.08 -6.54 28.68
N GLU A 15 -1.69 -5.43 28.30
CA GLU A 15 -1.74 -5.00 26.90
C GLU A 15 -0.29 -4.98 26.41
N LYS A 16 0.11 -6.08 25.78
CA LYS A 16 1.39 -6.17 25.10
C LYS A 16 1.23 -5.19 23.94
N GLU A 17 1.81 -4.00 24.06
CA GLU A 17 1.96 -3.07 22.93
C GLU A 17 2.62 -3.87 21.81
N VAL A 18 1.79 -4.34 20.87
CA VAL A 18 2.28 -4.96 19.65
C VAL A 18 2.97 -3.83 18.93
N THR A 19 4.30 -3.83 18.96
CA THR A 19 5.12 -2.90 18.20
C THR A 19 4.68 -3.08 16.75
N GLN A 20 3.91 -2.12 16.23
CA GLN A 20 3.41 -2.20 14.86
C GLN A 20 4.64 -2.27 13.96
N ASP A 21 4.69 -3.32 13.14
CA ASP A 21 5.73 -3.47 12.16
C ASP A 21 5.73 -2.22 11.26
N PRO A 22 6.85 -1.46 11.19
CA PRO A 22 6.92 -0.25 10.38
C PRO A 22 6.59 -0.53 8.91
N PHE A 23 6.88 -1.73 8.40
CA PHE A 23 6.54 -2.12 7.03
C PHE A 23 5.03 -2.27 6.82
N ILE A 24 4.30 -2.79 7.81
CA ILE A 24 2.83 -2.85 7.75
C ILE A 24 2.25 -1.44 7.73
N ASN A 25 2.77 -0.54 8.58
CA ASN A 25 2.33 0.85 8.60
C ASN A 25 2.59 1.55 7.25
N TYR A 26 3.78 1.39 6.67
CA TYR A 26 4.12 1.90 5.35
C TYR A 26 3.21 1.34 4.25
N SER A 27 2.94 0.03 4.28
CA SER A 27 2.01 -0.62 3.34
C SER A 27 0.62 0.00 3.40
N LEU A 28 0.09 0.25 4.60
CA LEU A 28 -1.22 0.86 4.79
C LEU A 28 -1.27 2.30 4.26
N LYS A 29 -0.21 3.09 4.48
CA LYS A 29 -0.12 4.45 3.95
C LYS A 29 -0.09 4.47 2.42
N VAL A 30 0.74 3.63 1.80
CA VAL A 30 0.82 3.49 0.35
C VAL A 30 -0.53 3.03 -0.21
N LYS A 31 -1.16 2.03 0.40
CA LYS A 31 -2.49 1.56 0.00
C LYS A 31 -3.52 2.69 0.01
N LYS A 32 -3.57 3.47 1.10
CA LYS A 32 -4.49 4.60 1.23
C LYS A 32 -4.26 5.66 0.12
N TYR A 33 -2.99 5.94 -0.21
CA TYR A 33 -2.66 6.79 -1.35
C TYR A 33 -3.24 6.25 -2.67
N LEU A 34 -3.06 4.96 -2.96
CA LEU A 34 -3.60 4.33 -4.17
C LEU A 34 -5.14 4.32 -4.18
N GLU A 35 -5.80 4.14 -3.04
CA GLU A 35 -7.26 4.24 -2.91
C GLU A 35 -7.78 5.65 -3.22
N THR A 36 -7.10 6.68 -2.72
CA THR A 36 -7.41 8.07 -3.04
C THR A 36 -7.31 8.31 -4.55
N LYS A 37 -6.22 7.86 -5.17
CA LYS A 37 -6.00 7.96 -6.62
C LYS A 37 -7.06 7.25 -7.46
N ALA A 38 -7.44 6.03 -7.07
CA ALA A 38 -8.53 5.30 -7.74
C ALA A 38 -9.89 6.02 -7.63
N THR A 39 -10.09 6.81 -6.58
CA THR A 39 -11.34 7.57 -6.37
C THR A 39 -11.38 8.84 -7.22
N GLU A 40 -10.24 9.47 -7.47
CA GLU A 40 -10.12 10.67 -8.31
C GLU A 40 -10.40 10.38 -9.80
N VAL A 41 -9.98 9.20 -10.29
CA VAL A 41 -10.08 8.85 -11.71
C VAL A 41 -11.12 7.73 -11.93
N LYS A 42 -12.26 8.10 -12.51
CA LYS A 42 -13.33 7.12 -12.83
C LYS A 42 -12.83 6.09 -13.86
N GLY A 43 -12.98 4.81 -13.52
CA GLY A 43 -12.70 3.68 -14.41
C GLY A 43 -11.37 2.97 -14.16
N VAL A 44 -10.60 3.39 -13.14
CA VAL A 44 -9.39 2.70 -12.68
C VAL A 44 -9.65 2.12 -11.29
N GLY A 45 -9.53 0.80 -11.16
CA GLY A 45 -9.61 0.11 -9.86
C GLY A 45 -8.29 0.17 -9.08
N ILE A 46 -8.36 0.04 -7.76
CA ILE A 46 -7.18 -0.02 -6.88
C ILE A 46 -6.21 -1.15 -7.29
N GLU A 47 -6.72 -2.32 -7.69
CA GLU A 47 -5.91 -3.46 -8.18
C GLU A 47 -4.99 -3.08 -9.32
N THR A 48 -5.48 -2.22 -10.23
CA THR A 48 -4.73 -1.73 -11.37
C THR A 48 -3.58 -0.85 -10.89
N LEU A 49 -3.84 0.06 -9.95
CA LEU A 49 -2.83 0.96 -9.40
C LEU A 49 -1.79 0.21 -8.58
N ILE A 50 -2.17 -0.83 -7.83
CA ILE A 50 -1.23 -1.71 -7.12
C ILE A 50 -0.26 -2.38 -8.11
N LYS A 51 -0.77 -2.87 -9.25
CA LYS A 51 0.08 -3.49 -10.27
C LYS A 51 1.08 -2.49 -10.88
N VAL A 52 0.62 -1.26 -11.16
CA VAL A 52 1.50 -0.19 -11.67
C VAL A 52 2.54 0.20 -10.62
N PHE A 53 2.13 0.35 -9.37
CA PHE A 53 3.01 0.66 -8.24
C PHE A 53 4.10 -0.40 -8.08
N LYS A 54 3.72 -1.69 -8.01
CA LYS A 54 4.68 -2.79 -7.90
C LYS A 54 5.61 -2.88 -9.11
N SER A 55 5.11 -2.58 -10.32
CA SER A 55 5.97 -2.50 -11.50
C SER A 55 7.01 -1.39 -11.35
N ALA A 56 6.59 -0.19 -10.94
CA ALA A 56 7.49 0.94 -10.74
C ALA A 56 8.51 0.67 -9.62
N GLY A 57 8.08 0.05 -8.52
CA GLY A 57 8.95 -0.27 -7.39
C GLY A 57 10.01 -1.32 -7.71
N ARG A 58 9.76 -2.20 -8.69
CA ARG A 58 10.78 -3.13 -9.20
C ARG A 58 11.82 -2.42 -10.08
N ASP A 59 11.45 -1.31 -10.71
CA ASP A 59 12.36 -0.50 -11.53
C ASP A 59 13.18 0.47 -10.67
N CYS A 60 12.57 1.04 -9.62
CA CYS A 60 13.20 2.00 -8.72
C CYS A 60 12.57 1.94 -7.32
N SER A 61 13.42 1.85 -6.29
CA SER A 61 13.02 1.80 -4.88
C SER A 61 12.50 3.14 -4.32
N ASP A 62 12.53 4.22 -5.11
CA ASP A 62 12.06 5.53 -4.68
C ASP A 62 10.53 5.61 -4.75
N ILE A 63 9.90 5.90 -3.61
CA ILE A 63 8.46 6.08 -3.48
C ILE A 63 7.93 7.24 -4.33
N LYS A 64 8.70 8.32 -4.49
CA LYS A 64 8.33 9.48 -5.32
C LYS A 64 8.31 9.10 -6.79
N TYR A 65 9.25 8.26 -7.21
CA TYR A 65 9.24 7.69 -8.56
C TYR A 65 8.00 6.80 -8.76
N CYS A 66 7.66 5.96 -7.79
CA CYS A 66 6.48 5.11 -7.85
C CYS A 66 5.18 5.93 -7.93
N ALA A 67 5.04 6.97 -7.11
CA ALA A 67 3.92 7.90 -7.17
C ALA A 67 3.85 8.66 -8.51
N ALA A 68 5.00 9.11 -9.03
CA ALA A 68 5.06 9.76 -10.34
C ALA A 68 4.66 8.81 -11.48
N ARG A 69 4.99 7.52 -11.38
CA ARG A 69 4.52 6.48 -12.31
C ARG A 69 3.02 6.26 -12.24
N ILE A 70 2.40 6.38 -11.06
CA ILE A 70 0.93 6.36 -10.93
C ILE A 70 0.32 7.55 -11.64
N ASN A 71 0.82 8.76 -11.41
CA ASN A 71 0.30 9.99 -12.04
C ASN A 71 0.41 9.91 -13.57
N ASN A 72 1.57 9.54 -14.10
CA ASN A 72 1.77 9.35 -15.54
C ASN A 72 0.84 8.27 -16.12
N PHE A 73 0.65 7.14 -15.43
CA PHE A 73 -0.29 6.11 -15.85
C PHE A 73 -1.73 6.66 -15.94
N LEU A 74 -2.15 7.43 -14.93
CA LEU A 74 -3.50 7.98 -14.88
C LEU A 74 -3.75 8.97 -16.02
N GLU A 75 -2.80 9.87 -16.31
CA GLU A 75 -2.87 10.81 -17.44
C GLU A 75 -3.04 10.08 -18.77
N VAL A 76 -2.20 9.07 -19.04
CA VAL A 76 -2.28 8.27 -20.26
C VAL A 76 -3.58 7.45 -20.29
N PHE A 77 -4.00 6.88 -19.16
CA PHE A 77 -5.23 6.10 -19.11
C PHE A 77 -6.48 6.95 -19.38
N SER A 78 -6.52 8.21 -18.90
CA SER A 78 -7.62 9.13 -19.21
C SER A 78 -7.77 9.36 -20.71
N ASP A 79 -6.66 9.45 -21.44
CA ASP A 79 -6.66 9.75 -22.87
C ASP A 79 -7.00 8.53 -23.74
N TYR A 80 -6.48 7.35 -23.38
CA TYR A 80 -6.55 6.17 -24.25
C TYR A 80 -7.52 5.09 -23.79
N LYS A 81 -7.97 5.11 -22.51
CA LYS A 81 -8.76 4.05 -21.86
C LYS A 81 -8.23 2.63 -22.10
N ASN A 82 -6.93 2.48 -22.37
CA ASN A 82 -6.30 1.22 -22.72
C ASN A 82 -5.15 0.93 -21.75
N PHE A 83 -5.40 -0.03 -20.84
CA PHE A 83 -4.43 -0.47 -19.84
C PHE A 83 -3.14 -1.02 -20.44
N LYS A 84 -3.22 -1.81 -21.52
CA LYS A 84 -2.00 -2.37 -22.15
C LYS A 84 -1.12 -1.27 -22.72
N THR A 85 -1.69 -0.26 -23.37
CA THR A 85 -0.93 0.87 -23.91
C THR A 85 -0.35 1.75 -22.79
N ALA A 86 -1.11 1.99 -21.71
CA ALA A 86 -0.66 2.80 -20.60
C ALA A 86 0.47 2.14 -19.78
N VAL A 87 0.46 0.80 -19.65
CA VAL A 87 1.51 0.06 -18.94
C VAL A 87 2.69 -0.31 -19.83
N ALA A 88 2.46 -0.75 -21.08
CA ALA A 88 3.54 -1.22 -21.96
C ALA A 88 4.51 -0.10 -22.38
N ASN A 89 4.09 1.16 -22.25
CA ASN A 89 4.90 2.27 -22.71
C ASN A 89 6.07 2.64 -21.80
N ASN A 90 6.18 2.07 -20.59
CA ASN A 90 7.37 2.23 -19.74
C ASN A 90 7.94 3.66 -19.62
N PHE A 91 7.11 4.70 -19.83
CA PHE A 91 7.58 6.07 -19.85
C PHE A 91 8.18 6.44 -18.49
N GLU A 92 9.41 6.96 -18.51
CA GLU A 92 9.89 7.74 -17.37
C GLU A 92 8.83 8.81 -17.03
N PRO A 93 8.49 8.99 -15.75
CA PRO A 93 7.57 10.05 -15.36
C PRO A 93 8.10 11.40 -15.86
N SER A 94 7.22 12.24 -16.38
CA SER A 94 7.58 13.61 -16.74
C SER A 94 8.04 14.39 -15.50
N GLU A 95 8.76 15.49 -15.72
CA GLU A 95 9.13 16.41 -14.63
C GLU A 95 7.90 16.94 -13.89
N GLU A 96 6.79 17.16 -14.60
CA GLU A 96 5.51 17.57 -14.01
C GLU A 96 4.92 16.47 -13.11
N CYS A 97 4.92 15.21 -13.56
CA CYS A 97 4.48 14.07 -12.76
C CYS A 97 5.33 13.90 -11.49
N LEU A 98 6.66 14.11 -11.58
CA LEU A 98 7.57 14.07 -10.44
C LEU A 98 7.29 15.21 -9.45
N ALA A 99 7.09 16.43 -9.94
CA ALA A 99 6.78 17.58 -9.10
C ALA A 99 5.47 17.37 -8.31
N VAL A 100 4.44 16.85 -8.98
CA VAL A 100 3.16 16.50 -8.33
C VAL A 100 3.36 15.37 -7.31
N ALA A 101 4.08 14.31 -7.67
CA ALA A 101 4.34 13.18 -6.78
C ALA A 101 5.08 13.59 -5.50
N ILE A 102 6.02 14.54 -5.57
CA ILE A 102 6.74 15.04 -4.38
C ILE A 102 5.78 15.71 -3.38
N ILE A 103 4.79 16.45 -3.87
CA ILE A 103 3.78 17.13 -3.03
C ILE A 103 2.85 16.07 -2.44
N GLU A 104 2.33 15.16 -3.26
CA GLU A 104 1.41 14.11 -2.82
C GLU A 104 2.04 13.16 -1.82
N CYS A 105 3.31 12.79 -2.01
CA CYS A 105 3.98 11.90 -1.07
C CYS A 105 4.07 12.53 0.33
N LYS A 106 4.28 13.84 0.41
CA LYS A 106 4.28 14.58 1.69
C LYS A 106 2.88 14.64 2.29
N ASP A 107 1.87 14.96 1.49
CA ASP A 107 0.48 15.05 1.96
C ASP A 107 -0.08 13.71 2.48
N HIS A 108 0.49 12.60 2.01
CA HIS A 108 0.13 11.24 2.41
C HIS A 108 1.12 10.59 3.39
N ASP A 109 2.11 11.32 3.90
CA ASP A 109 3.15 10.84 4.81
C ASP A 109 3.92 9.60 4.30
N ILE A 110 4.19 9.54 2.99
CA ILE A 110 4.92 8.44 2.33
C ILE A 110 6.27 8.87 1.73
N ASP A 111 6.68 10.13 1.82
CA ASP A 111 7.87 10.67 1.14
C ASP A 111 9.23 10.20 1.69
N GLU A 112 9.23 9.61 2.88
CA GLU A 112 10.41 9.04 3.56
C GLU A 112 10.50 7.51 3.45
N ILE A 113 9.54 6.86 2.76
CA ILE A 113 9.53 5.40 2.63
C ILE A 113 10.51 4.98 1.52
N GLU A 114 11.61 4.34 1.91
CA GLU A 114 12.45 3.57 1.01
C GLU A 114 12.19 2.07 1.25
N PHE A 115 12.08 1.31 0.17
CA PHE A 115 11.85 -0.14 0.23
C PHE A 115 12.92 -0.89 -0.55
N GLU A 116 13.42 -1.99 0.00
CA GLU A 116 14.38 -2.85 -0.69
C GLU A 116 13.71 -3.74 -1.73
N ASP A 117 12.49 -4.18 -1.42
CA ASP A 117 11.66 -5.00 -2.31
C ASP A 117 10.20 -4.57 -2.17
N VAL A 118 9.62 -4.11 -3.28
CA VAL A 118 8.23 -3.65 -3.34
C VAL A 118 7.23 -4.78 -3.07
N ASP A 119 7.63 -6.04 -3.24
CA ASP A 119 6.78 -7.18 -2.94
C ASP A 119 6.63 -7.45 -1.44
N GLN A 120 7.43 -6.79 -0.58
CA GLN A 120 7.23 -6.78 0.87
C GLN A 120 6.01 -5.94 1.30
N PHE A 121 5.53 -5.02 0.45
CA PHE A 121 4.34 -4.24 0.81
C PHE A 121 3.07 -5.08 0.79
N TYR A 122 2.39 -5.04 1.93
CA TYR A 122 1.09 -5.66 2.14
C TYR A 122 -0.04 -4.76 1.62
N LEU A 123 -0.30 -4.83 0.31
CA LEU A 123 -1.30 -4.02 -0.39
C LEU A 123 -2.61 -4.77 -0.66
N GLU A 124 -2.98 -5.74 0.18
CA GLU A 124 -4.15 -6.62 -0.05
C GLU A 124 -5.40 -5.84 -0.47
N THR A 125 -6.10 -6.35 -1.47
CA THR A 125 -7.43 -5.86 -1.85
C THR A 125 -8.48 -6.59 -1.00
N LYS A 126 -9.72 -6.06 -0.94
CA LYS A 126 -10.77 -6.57 -0.03
C LYS A 126 -11.07 -8.08 -0.18
N ASP A 127 -10.58 -8.75 -1.22
CA ASP A 127 -10.73 -10.19 -1.43
C ASP A 127 -9.64 -11.06 -0.79
N GLU A 128 -8.48 -10.51 -0.40
CA GLU A 128 -7.40 -11.29 0.24
C GLU A 128 -7.53 -11.35 1.77
N PHE A 129 -8.19 -10.36 2.39
CA PHE A 129 -8.38 -10.28 3.84
C PHE A 129 -9.32 -11.35 4.42
N LYS A 130 -10.05 -12.08 3.55
CA LYS A 130 -10.86 -13.24 3.97
C LYS A 130 -10.02 -14.50 4.17
N ASN A 131 -8.77 -14.54 3.73
CA ASN A 131 -7.93 -15.73 3.79
C ASN A 131 -6.70 -15.59 4.71
N SER A 132 -6.45 -14.41 5.29
CA SER A 132 -5.24 -14.13 6.09
C SER A 132 -5.49 -13.88 7.59
N ILE A 133 -6.71 -14.07 8.09
CA ILE A 133 -6.99 -14.12 9.54
C ILE A 133 -7.72 -15.43 9.89
N ASP A 134 -6.99 -16.54 9.79
CA ASP A 134 -7.17 -17.64 10.76
C ASP A 134 -6.21 -17.36 11.91
N ILE A 135 -6.64 -16.53 12.86
CA ILE A 135 -6.08 -16.56 14.21
C ILE A 135 -6.86 -17.67 14.93
N GLU A 136 -6.26 -18.87 15.02
CA GLU A 136 -6.76 -19.90 15.92
C GLU A 136 -6.80 -19.34 17.36
N ILE A 137 -7.98 -19.43 18.00
CA ILE A 137 -8.25 -19.04 19.40
C ILE A 137 -7.80 -20.15 20.34
#